data_AF-A0A075MXQ0-F1
#
_entry.id   AF-A0A075MXQ0-F1
#
_cell.length_a   1.000
_cell.length_b   1.000
_cell.length_c   1.000
_cell.angle_alpha   90.00
_cell.angle_beta   90.00
_cell.angle_gamma   90.00
#
_symmetry.space_group_name_H-M   'P 1'
#
loop_
_entity.id
_entity.type
_entity.pdbx_description
1 polymer ?
#
loop_
_entity_poly.entity_id
_entity_poly.type
_entity_poly.pdbx_seq_one_letter_code
_entity_poly.pdbx_strand_id
1 'polypeptide(L)' 'MPRTSFYRTGRFLYIVAQAVEKLRCNICDMTVSLAEAKEHSARKDHALRKQKLEGDLKETASRKYGHDSSVIVQWAASIR' A
#
# COMPACT_ATOMS: atom_id res chain seq x y z
N MET A 1 32.69 47.91 -6.99
CA MET A 1 31.87 47.31 -8.06
C MET A 1 32.70 46.28 -8.80
N PRO A 2 32.36 44.98 -8.78
CA PRO A 2 32.89 44.03 -9.75
C PRO A 2 31.79 43.58 -10.72
N ARG A 3 32.04 43.78 -12.01
CA ARG A 3 31.35 43.12 -13.12
C ARG A 3 31.78 41.66 -13.16
N THR A 4 30.84 40.73 -13.06
CA THR A 4 31.02 39.34 -13.46
C THR A 4 30.08 39.03 -14.60
N SER A 5 30.66 38.97 -15.80
CA SER A 5 30.01 38.49 -17.01
C SER A 5 29.84 36.97 -16.89
N PHE A 6 28.61 36.49 -16.76
CA PHE A 6 28.29 35.06 -16.82
C PHE A 6 27.62 34.76 -18.15
N TYR A 7 28.37 34.14 -19.05
CA TYR A 7 27.78 33.34 -20.13
C TYR A 7 27.94 31.86 -19.79
N ARG A 8 26.98 31.10 -20.31
CA ARG A 8 27.07 29.67 -20.67
C ARG A 8 26.28 28.71 -19.77
N THR A 9 25.02 28.58 -20.15
CA THR A 9 24.33 27.31 -20.43
C THR A 9 24.81 26.09 -19.63
N GLY A 10 24.04 25.70 -18.63
CA GLY A 10 24.30 24.47 -17.91
C GLY A 10 23.14 24.06 -17.04
N ARG A 11 22.28 23.21 -17.61
CA ARG A 11 21.53 22.16 -16.89
C ARG A 11 20.49 22.68 -15.88
N PHE A 12 19.23 22.72 -16.35
CA PHE A 12 18.07 22.51 -15.49
C PHE A 12 18.28 21.23 -14.68
N LEU A 13 18.81 21.35 -13.46
CA LEU A 13 18.66 20.32 -12.45
C LEU A 13 17.20 20.41 -12.03
N TYR A 14 16.37 19.61 -12.70
CA TYR A 14 15.01 19.31 -12.30
C TYR A 14 15.06 18.86 -10.85
N ILE A 15 14.75 19.78 -9.92
CA ILE A 15 14.36 19.41 -8.57
C ILE A 15 12.98 18.79 -8.76
N VAL A 16 12.94 17.52 -9.15
CA VAL A 16 11.73 16.71 -9.03
C VAL A 16 11.53 16.58 -7.52
N ALA A 17 10.78 17.53 -6.96
CA ALA A 17 10.10 17.30 -5.71
C ALA A 17 9.15 16.12 -5.96
N GLN A 18 9.67 14.90 -5.78
CA GLN A 18 8.82 13.73 -5.66
C GLN A 18 7.97 14.01 -4.44
N ALA A 19 6.72 14.45 -4.66
CA ALA A 19 5.71 14.38 -3.62
C ALA A 19 5.77 12.95 -3.11
N VAL A 20 6.19 12.77 -1.87
CA VAL A 20 6.27 11.44 -1.25
C VAL A 20 4.83 10.98 -1.11
N GLU A 21 4.33 10.29 -2.13
CA GLU A 21 3.00 9.70 -2.10
C GLU A 21 2.99 8.70 -0.96
N LYS A 22 2.12 8.93 0.02
CA LYS A 22 1.98 8.12 1.22
C LYS A 22 0.74 7.26 1.10
N LEU A 23 0.90 5.95 1.28
CA LEU A 23 -0.17 4.97 1.28
C LEU A 23 -0.48 4.54 2.72
N ARG A 24 -1.76 4.42 3.06
CA ARG A 24 -2.17 3.80 4.32
C ARG A 24 -2.34 2.30 4.12
N CYS A 25 -1.64 1.51 4.93
CA CYS A 25 -1.83 0.08 5.02
C CYS A 25 -2.96 -0.23 6.01
N ASN A 26 -4.08 -0.75 5.52
CA ASN A 26 -5.23 -1.10 6.37
C ASN A 26 -5.00 -2.37 7.22
N ILE A 27 -4.04 -3.22 6.84
CA ILE A 27 -3.70 -4.45 7.60
C ILE A 27 -2.85 -4.10 8.82
N CYS A 28 -1.92 -3.16 8.67
CA CYS A 28 -0.98 -2.75 9.72
C CYS A 28 -1.39 -1.47 10.44
N ASP A 29 -2.44 -0.81 9.96
CA ASP A 29 -2.91 0.52 10.37
C ASP A 29 -1.76 1.56 10.47
N MET A 30 -0.91 1.58 9.46
CA MET A 30 0.22 2.50 9.39
C MET A 30 0.35 3.13 8.01
N THR A 31 0.95 4.30 7.96
CA THR A 31 1.24 4.98 6.69
C THR A 31 2.65 4.61 6.22
N VAL A 32 2.78 4.20 4.96
CA VAL A 32 4.03 3.85 4.31
C VAL A 32 4.22 4.69 3.06
N SER A 33 5.47 4.99 2.71
CA SER A 33 5.79 5.66 1.45
C SER A 33 5.46 4.73 0.27
N LEU A 34 5.04 5.28 -0.87
CA LEU A 34 4.78 4.49 -2.08
C LEU A 34 5.98 3.64 -2.49
N ALA A 35 7.19 4.20 -2.38
CA ALA A 35 8.45 3.50 -2.65
C ALA A 35 8.69 2.30 -1.71
N GLU A 36 8.26 2.41 -0.45
CA GLU A 36 8.43 1.37 0.57
C GLU A 36 7.26 0.39 0.64
N ALA A 37 6.12 0.69 -0.01
CA ALA A 37 4.91 -0.10 0.08
C ALA A 37 5.13 -1.55 -0.40
N LYS A 38 5.93 -1.74 -1.46
CA LYS A 38 6.28 -3.06 -1.97
C LYS A 38 7.09 -3.86 -0.95
N GLU A 39 8.10 -3.24 -0.35
CA GLU A 39 8.91 -3.89 0.70
C GLU A 39 8.06 -4.19 1.94
N HIS A 40 7.26 -3.22 2.38
CA HIS A 40 6.34 -3.37 3.51
C HIS A 40 5.41 -4.57 3.32
N SER A 41 4.82 -4.72 2.13
CA SER A 41 3.93 -5.85 1.81
C SER A 41 4.62 -7.21 1.84
N ALA A 42 5.94 -7.25 1.64
CA ALA A 42 6.75 -8.47 1.66
C ALA A 42 7.30 -8.81 3.05
N ARG A 43 7.16 -7.93 4.06
CA ARG A 43 7.62 -8.20 5.43
C ARG A 43 6.82 -9.35 6.04
N LYS A 44 7.52 -10.21 6.80
CA LYS A 44 6.93 -11.37 7.48
C LYS A 44 5.77 -10.96 8.39
N ASP A 45 5.91 -9.87 9.13
CA ASP A 45 4.85 -9.34 10.00
C ASP A 45 3.59 -8.95 9.22
N HIS A 46 3.74 -8.33 8.04
CA HIS A 46 2.62 -7.98 7.19
C HIS A 46 1.91 -9.24 6.68
N ALA A 47 2.68 -10.23 6.20
CA ALA A 47 2.14 -11.50 5.73
C ALA A 47 1.39 -12.27 6.84
N LEU A 48 1.93 -12.30 8.07
CA LEU A 48 1.29 -12.93 9.22
C LEU A 48 -0.03 -12.24 9.60
N ARG A 49 -0.03 -10.91 9.65
CA ARG A 49 -1.25 -10.13 9.94
C ARG A 49 -2.30 -10.31 8.85
N LYS A 50 -1.88 -10.35 7.58
CA LYS A 50 -2.75 -10.64 6.45
C LYS A 50 -3.39 -12.02 6.59
N GLN A 51 -2.60 -13.06 6.83
CA GLN A 51 -3.11 -14.43 7.00
C GLN A 51 -4.09 -14.54 8.18
N LYS A 52 -3.78 -13.87 9.31
CA LYS A 52 -4.69 -13.83 10.46
C LYS A 52 -6.03 -13.18 10.09
N LEU A 53 -5.97 -12.03 9.42
CA LEU A 53 -7.18 -11.31 9.00
C LEU A 53 -8.02 -12.15 8.02
N GLU A 54 -7.39 -12.84 7.07
CA GLU A 54 -8.07 -13.77 6.16
C GLU A 54 -8.75 -14.92 6.93
N GLY A 55 -8.10 -15.45 7.97
CA GLY A 55 -8.67 -16.44 8.87
C GLY A 55 -9.88 -15.93 9.65
N ASP A 56 -9.76 -14.77 10.29
CA ASP A 56 -10.83 -14.13 11.07
C ASP A 56 -12.04 -13.80 10.18
N LEU A 57 -11.80 -13.36 8.94
CA LEU A 57 -12.85 -13.12 7.96
C LEU A 57 -13.57 -14.42 7.57
N LYS A 58 -12.83 -15.51 7.35
CA LYS A 58 -13.42 -16.82 7.02
C LYS A 58 -14.23 -17.40 8.19
N GLU A 59 -13.75 -17.25 9.41
CA GLU A 59 -14.51 -17.63 10.61
C GLU A 59 -15.81 -16.81 10.71
N THR A 60 -15.72 -15.50 10.55
CA THR A 60 -16.88 -14.60 10.56
C THR A 60 -17.89 -14.96 9.47
N ALA A 61 -17.40 -15.31 8.27
CA ALA A 61 -18.22 -15.83 7.17
C ALA A 61 -19.01 -17.05 7.59
N SER A 62 -18.31 -18.03 8.15
CA SER A 62 -18.87 -19.32 8.53
C SER A 62 -19.87 -19.18 9.67
N ARG A 63 -19.60 -18.29 10.63
CA ARG A 63 -20.50 -18.03 11.77
C ARG A 63 -21.76 -17.26 11.37
N LYS A 64 -21.66 -16.26 10.49
CA LYS A 64 -22.80 -15.41 10.11
C LYS A 64 -23.61 -15.97 8.93
N TYR A 65 -22.93 -16.60 7.98
CA TYR A 65 -23.50 -17.01 6.71
C TYR A 65 -23.30 -18.50 6.43
N GLY A 66 -22.89 -19.31 7.43
CA GLY A 66 -22.66 -20.75 7.27
C GLY A 66 -23.86 -21.55 6.76
N HIS A 67 -25.08 -21.03 6.96
CA HIS A 67 -26.32 -21.61 6.43
C HIS A 67 -26.74 -21.04 5.08
N ASP A 68 -26.11 -19.95 4.61
CA ASP A 68 -26.43 -19.26 3.37
C ASP A 68 -25.26 -19.36 2.38
N SER A 69 -25.18 -20.53 1.74
CA SER A 69 -24.11 -20.88 0.80
C SER A 69 -23.99 -19.89 -0.36
N SER A 70 -25.06 -19.19 -0.71
CA SER A 70 -25.06 -18.18 -1.78
C SER A 70 -24.16 -16.99 -1.44
N VAL A 71 -24.24 -16.51 -0.18
CA VAL A 71 -23.43 -15.39 0.31
C VAL A 71 -21.95 -15.78 0.39
N ILE A 72 -21.64 -17.01 0.83
CA ILE A 72 -20.26 -17.50 0.90
C ILE A 72 -19.64 -17.60 -0.51
N VAL A 73 -20.37 -18.11 -1.50
CA VAL A 73 -19.90 -18.23 -2.89
C VAL A 73 -19.66 -16.86 -3.53
N GLN A 74 -20.59 -15.91 -3.36
CA GLN A 74 -20.43 -14.55 -3.87
C GLN A 74 -19.25 -13.82 -3.22
N TRP A 75 -19.05 -14.02 -1.91
CA TRP A 75 -17.93 -13.41 -1.21
C TRP A 75 -16.59 -14.00 -1.66
N ALA A 76 -16.49 -15.32 -1.80
CA ALA A 76 -15.30 -15.98 -2.33
C ALA A 76 -14.94 -15.52 -3.75
N ALA A 77 -15.94 -15.23 -4.59
CA ALA A 77 -15.74 -14.68 -5.93
C ALA A 77 -15.23 -13.23 -5.92
N SER A 78 -15.53 -12.45 -4.88
CA SER A 78 -15.15 -11.03 -4.76
C SER A 78 -13.74 -10.83 -4.19
N ILE A 79 -13.10 -11.89 -3.70
CA ILE A 79 -11.73 -11.86 -3.13
C ILE A 79 -10.66 -12.12 -4.21
N ARG A 80 -11.06 -12.51 -5.44
CA ARG A 80 -10.15 -12.81 -6.56
C ARG A 80 -9.63 -11.58 -7.29
#